data_AF-A0A368F0B7-F1
#
_entry.id   AF-A0A368F0B7-F1
#
_cell.length_a   1.000
_cell.length_b   1.000
_cell.length_c   1.000
_cell.angle_alpha   90.00
_cell.angle_beta   90.00
_cell.angle_gamma   90.00
#
_symmetry.space_group_name_H-M   'P 1'
#
loop_
_entity.id
_entity.type
_entity.pdbx_description
1 polymer ?
#
loop_
_entity_poly.entity_id
_entity_poly.type
_entity_poly.pdbx_seq_one_letter_code
_entity_poly.pdbx_strand_id
1 'polypeptide(L)'
;MSAPLSTSRGFLCEQCGARHCSLPAECRVCRLTLVAAPQLARAFRHLLPLPAFVPTPVSEGECMACERPLAGEGFACKSCGAIFCFDCDILLHESLHVCPNCV
;
A
#
# COMPACT_ATOMS: atom_id res chain seq x y z
N MET A 1 -0.61 15.43 30.96
CA MET A 1 -1.14 14.34 30.12
C MET A 1 0.06 13.61 29.57
N SER A 2 0.67 12.78 30.42
CA SER A 2 2.04 12.31 30.24
C SER A 2 2.00 10.79 30.16
N ALA A 3 2.37 10.24 29.00
CA ALA A 3 2.58 8.82 28.81
C ALA A 3 3.70 8.34 29.75
N PRO A 4 3.48 7.32 30.59
CA PRO A 4 4.58 6.64 31.24
C PRO A 4 5.15 5.60 30.29
N LEU A 5 6.37 5.84 29.81
CA LEU A 5 7.23 4.81 29.25
C LEU A 5 7.53 3.78 30.37
N SER A 6 6.68 2.76 30.52
CA SER A 6 6.91 1.66 31.45
C SER A 6 7.25 0.38 30.68
N THR A 7 8.54 0.11 30.65
CA THR A 7 9.26 -1.09 30.17
C THR A 7 8.50 -2.41 30.25
N SER A 8 7.66 -2.68 29.25
CA SER A 8 7.02 -3.99 29.09
C SER A 8 6.74 -4.23 27.61
N ARG A 9 7.74 -4.78 26.93
CA ARG A 9 7.65 -5.21 25.51
C ARG A 9 6.46 -6.16 25.36
N GLY A 10 5.38 -5.71 24.73
CA GLY A 10 4.18 -6.51 24.51
C GLY A 10 3.07 -5.70 23.88
N PHE A 11 2.15 -6.39 23.20
CA PHE A 11 1.00 -5.80 22.53
C PHE A 11 -0.23 -5.88 23.44
N LEU A 12 -1.03 -4.82 23.46
CA LEU A 12 -2.26 -4.75 24.26
C LEU A 12 -3.48 -5.07 23.40
N CYS A 13 -4.40 -5.86 23.93
CA CYS A 13 -5.71 -6.04 23.34
C CYS A 13 -6.57 -4.78 23.57
N GLU A 14 -7.11 -4.20 22.50
CA GLU A 14 -7.96 -3.00 22.55
C GLU A 14 -9.34 -3.23 23.18
N GLN A 15 -9.80 -4.47 23.26
CA GLN A 15 -11.12 -4.81 23.83
C GLN A 15 -11.07 -5.12 25.32
N CYS A 16 -10.03 -5.81 25.80
CA CYS A 16 -9.96 -6.29 27.19
C CYS A 16 -8.70 -5.87 27.95
N GLY A 17 -7.74 -5.21 27.29
CA GLY A 17 -6.49 -4.76 27.91
C GLY A 17 -5.46 -5.87 28.18
N ALA A 18 -5.73 -7.13 27.78
CA ALA A 18 -4.79 -8.24 27.97
C ALA A 18 -3.47 -8.00 27.22
N ARG A 19 -2.35 -8.42 27.82
CA ARG A 19 -1.00 -8.31 27.23
C ARG A 19 -0.62 -9.59 26.48
N HIS A 20 -0.06 -9.40 25.30
CA HIS A 20 0.42 -10.45 24.41
C HIS A 20 1.90 -10.25 24.07
N CYS A 21 2.69 -11.32 24.12
CA CYS A 21 4.13 -11.26 23.88
C CYS A 21 4.49 -11.11 22.39
N SER A 22 3.61 -11.58 21.48
CA SER A 22 3.81 -11.55 20.02
C SER A 22 2.49 -11.41 19.28
N LEU A 23 2.55 -10.88 18.05
CA LEU A 23 1.45 -10.84 17.07
C LEU A 23 1.90 -11.54 15.78
N PRO A 24 1.00 -12.23 15.05
CA PRO A 24 -0.45 -12.34 15.29
C PRO A 24 -0.80 -13.34 16.41
N ALA A 25 -1.86 -13.06 17.17
CA ALA A 25 -2.33 -13.92 18.26
C ALA A 25 -3.84 -13.77 18.51
N GLU A 26 -4.52 -14.83 18.93
CA GLU A 26 -5.90 -14.77 19.43
C GLU A 26 -5.92 -14.43 20.91
N CYS A 27 -6.72 -13.44 21.31
CA CYS A 27 -6.87 -13.07 22.71
C CYS A 27 -7.61 -14.16 23.51
N ARG A 28 -6.99 -14.73 24.54
CA ARG A 28 -7.61 -15.78 25.36
C ARG A 28 -8.79 -15.30 26.21
N VAL A 29 -8.93 -13.98 26.41
CA VAL A 29 -10.00 -13.37 27.22
C VAL A 29 -11.23 -13.05 26.38
N CYS A 30 -11.06 -12.29 25.30
CA CYS A 30 -12.18 -11.81 24.47
C CYS A 30 -12.26 -12.48 23.09
N ARG A 31 -11.36 -13.42 22.77
CA ARG A 31 -11.31 -14.15 21.49
C ARG A 31 -11.05 -13.28 20.25
N LEU A 32 -10.69 -12.02 20.43
CA LEU A 32 -10.31 -11.14 19.32
C LEU A 32 -8.96 -11.55 18.72
N THR A 33 -8.90 -11.67 17.40
CA THR A 33 -7.64 -11.84 16.66
C THR A 33 -6.89 -10.52 16.62
N LEU A 34 -5.71 -10.50 17.25
CA LEU A 34 -4.81 -9.36 17.25
C LEU A 34 -3.77 -9.53 16.15
N VAL A 35 -3.64 -8.53 15.28
CA VAL A 35 -2.67 -8.48 14.19
C VAL A 35 -1.99 -7.12 14.22
N ALA A 36 -0.68 -7.06 13.96
CA ALA A 36 0.01 -5.78 13.95
C ALA A 36 -0.40 -4.96 12.71
N ALA A 37 -0.58 -3.65 12.86
CA ALA A 37 -0.89 -2.75 11.75
C ALA A 37 0.06 -2.92 10.53
N PRO A 38 1.39 -3.12 10.69
CA PRO A 38 2.28 -3.39 9.55
C PRO A 38 2.01 -4.70 8.82
N GLN A 39 1.62 -5.77 9.55
CA GLN A 39 1.27 -7.05 8.95
C GLN A 39 -0.03 -6.92 8.14
N LEU A 40 -0.99 -6.17 8.68
CA LEU A 40 -2.23 -5.85 8.00
C LEU A 40 -1.98 -4.96 6.77
N ALA A 41 -1.15 -3.91 6.87
CA ALA A 41 -0.78 -3.06 5.73
C ALA A 41 -0.10 -3.87 4.60
N ARG A 42 0.75 -4.84 4.95
CA ARG A 42 1.35 -5.75 3.96
C ARG A 42 0.29 -6.63 3.28
N ALA A 43 -0.67 -7.15 4.03
CA ALA A 43 -1.78 -7.91 3.46
C ALA A 43 -2.69 -7.02 2.59
N PHE A 44 -2.92 -5.77 2.99
CA PHE A 44 -3.77 -4.83 2.24
C PHE A 44 -3.25 -4.49 0.84
N ARG A 45 -1.94 -4.52 0.60
CA ARG A 45 -1.40 -4.34 -0.76
C ARG A 45 -1.89 -5.39 -1.75
N HIS A 46 -2.22 -6.59 -1.28
CA HIS A 46 -2.82 -7.64 -2.10
C HIS A 46 -4.36 -7.57 -2.13
N LEU A 47 -4.98 -6.84 -1.18
CA LEU A 47 -6.44 -6.70 -1.07
C LEU A 47 -6.98 -5.46 -1.78
N LEU A 48 -6.14 -4.45 -2.05
CA LEU A 48 -6.45 -3.27 -2.85
C LEU A 48 -5.57 -3.25 -4.11
N PRO A 49 -5.95 -3.94 -5.19
CA PRO A 49 -5.24 -3.84 -6.45
C PRO A 49 -5.31 -2.40 -6.99
N LEU A 50 -4.19 -1.93 -7.55
CA LEU A 50 -4.13 -0.64 -8.23
C LEU A 50 -5.14 -0.65 -9.40
N PRO A 51 -6.02 0.37 -9.54
CA PRO A 51 -6.96 0.42 -10.66
C PRO A 51 -6.22 0.51 -11.99
N ALA A 52 -6.61 -0.33 -12.94
CA ALA A 52 -6.02 -0.36 -14.28
C ALA A 52 -6.00 1.03 -14.93
N PHE A 53 -4.83 1.40 -15.46
CA PHE A 53 -4.62 2.62 -16.21
C PHE A 53 -5.33 2.57 -17.57
N VAL A 54 -5.63 3.74 -18.12
CA VAL A 54 -6.37 3.87 -19.38
C VAL A 54 -5.39 4.09 -20.53
N PRO A 55 -5.40 3.27 -21.60
CA PRO A 55 -4.57 3.50 -22.77
C PRO A 55 -4.99 4.81 -23.44
N THR A 56 -4.03 5.70 -23.65
CA THR A 56 -4.23 7.04 -24.19
C THR A 56 -3.19 7.30 -25.28
N PRO A 57 -3.58 7.86 -26.45
CA PRO A 57 -2.63 8.24 -27.48
C PRO A 57 -1.77 9.41 -27.01
N VAL A 58 -0.46 9.31 -27.22
CA VAL A 58 0.52 10.35 -26.83
C VAL A 58 1.27 10.78 -28.10
N SER A 59 1.20 12.06 -28.45
CA SER A 59 1.92 12.60 -29.61
C SER A 59 3.42 12.63 -29.37
N GLU A 60 3.85 13.32 -28.31
CA GLU A 60 5.22 13.38 -27.81
C GLU A 60 5.13 13.66 -26.31
N GLY A 61 5.87 12.90 -25.50
CA GLY A 61 5.89 13.07 -24.04
C GLY A 61 6.98 12.23 -23.40
N GLU A 62 7.04 12.25 -22.08
CA GLU A 62 7.95 11.44 -21.28
C GLU A 62 7.15 10.61 -20.28
N CYS A 63 7.66 9.47 -19.83
CA CYS A 63 7.02 8.68 -18.78
C CYS A 63 7.26 9.33 -17.41
N MET A 64 6.21 9.52 -16.61
CA MET A 64 6.31 10.19 -15.30
C MET A 64 7.04 9.35 -14.23
N ALA A 65 7.34 8.09 -14.50
CA ALA A 65 8.06 7.22 -13.57
C ALA A 65 9.53 6.98 -13.95
N CYS A 66 9.86 6.92 -15.24
CA CYS A 66 11.20 6.55 -15.71
C CYS A 66 11.85 7.57 -16.66
N GLU A 67 11.15 8.68 -16.94
CA GLU A 67 11.65 9.80 -17.77
C GLU A 67 12.06 9.40 -19.19
N ARG A 68 11.62 8.21 -19.66
CA ARG A 68 11.86 7.78 -21.04
C ARG A 68 10.86 8.44 -21.99
N PRO A 69 11.26 8.76 -23.22
CA PRO A 69 10.36 9.32 -24.21
C PRO A 69 9.24 8.33 -24.54
N LEU A 70 8.01 8.83 -24.59
CA LEU A 70 6.79 8.15 -25.02
C LEU A 70 6.44 8.62 -26.42
N ALA A 71 6.20 7.67 -27.32
CA ALA A 71 5.74 7.93 -28.68
C ALA A 71 4.59 6.99 -29.02
N GLY A 72 3.46 7.55 -29.45
CA GLY A 72 2.30 6.81 -29.92
C GLY A 72 1.31 6.47 -28.81
N GLU A 73 1.72 5.71 -27.80
CA GLU A 73 0.82 5.20 -26.76
C GLU A 73 1.39 5.31 -25.34
N GLY A 74 0.50 5.55 -24.37
CA GLY A 74 0.83 5.57 -22.95
C GLY A 74 -0.38 5.19 -22.09
N PHE A 75 -0.12 4.91 -20.82
CA PHE A 75 -1.12 4.47 -19.85
C PHE A 75 -1.38 5.55 -18.81
N ALA A 76 -2.59 6.11 -18.82
CA ALA A 76 -2.96 7.23 -17.96
C ALA A 76 -3.64 6.76 -16.67
N CYS A 77 -3.16 7.26 -15.53
CA CYS A 77 -3.82 7.03 -14.25
C CYS A 77 -5.13 7.82 -14.14
N LYS A 78 -6.22 7.16 -13.76
CA LYS A 78 -7.55 7.79 -13.63
C LYS A 78 -7.66 8.83 -12.50
N SER A 79 -6.77 8.75 -11.51
CA SER A 79 -6.83 9.60 -10.32
C SER A 79 -6.01 10.89 -10.47
N CYS A 80 -4.76 10.78 -10.93
CA CYS A 80 -3.85 11.92 -11.04
C CYS A 80 -3.60 12.39 -12.48
N GLY A 81 -4.02 11.62 -13.49
CA GLY A 81 -3.80 11.94 -14.91
C GLY A 81 -2.36 11.72 -15.41
N ALA A 82 -1.44 11.23 -14.56
CA ALA A 82 -0.08 10.94 -14.97
C ALA A 82 -0.03 9.81 -16.01
N ILE A 83 0.89 9.92 -16.97
CA ILE A 83 1.07 8.99 -18.09
C ILE A 83 2.32 8.12 -17.84
N PHE A 84 2.19 6.83 -18.10
CA PHE A 84 3.26 5.86 -17.90
C PHE A 84 3.51 5.04 -19.18
N CYS A 85 4.74 4.59 -19.38
CA CYS A 85 5.04 3.61 -20.42
C CYS A 85 4.55 2.22 -20.03
N PHE A 86 4.50 1.30 -20.99
CA PHE A 86 4.09 -0.09 -20.77
C PHE A 86 4.90 -0.80 -19.67
N ASP A 87 6.22 -0.64 -19.66
CA ASP A 87 7.09 -1.24 -18.63
C ASP A 87 6.77 -0.71 -17.23
N CYS A 88 6.50 0.59 -17.12
CA CYS A 88 6.11 1.20 -15.86
C CYS A 88 4.71 0.77 -15.44
N ASP A 89 3.76 0.65 -16.37
CA ASP A 89 2.42 0.14 -16.09
C ASP A 89 2.47 -1.26 -15.45
N ILE A 90 3.24 -2.18 -16.03
CA ILE A 90 3.45 -3.53 -15.47
C ILE A 90 4.08 -3.45 -14.08
N LEU A 91 5.17 -2.70 -13.92
CA LEU A 91 5.86 -2.58 -12.63
C LEU A 91 4.93 -2.05 -11.52
N LEU A 92 4.11 -1.06 -11.87
CA LEU A 92 3.18 -0.42 -10.94
C LEU A 92 2.01 -1.35 -10.56
N HIS A 93 1.53 -2.18 -11.46
CA HIS A 93 0.44 -3.11 -11.19
C HIS A 93 0.87 -4.44 -10.56
N GLU A 94 2.02 -5.00 -10.92
CA GLU A 94 2.45 -6.32 -10.43
C GLU A 94 3.38 -6.28 -9.21
N SER A 95 4.23 -5.25 -9.10
CA SER A 95 5.24 -5.18 -8.05
C SER A 95 4.87 -4.15 -6.99
N LEU A 96 4.66 -2.90 -7.41
CA LEU A 96 4.51 -1.78 -6.48
C LEU A 96 3.09 -1.65 -5.94
N HIS A 97 2.06 -1.99 -6.73
CA HIS A 97 0.64 -1.85 -6.42
C HIS A 97 0.25 -0.44 -5.94
N VAL A 98 0.97 0.58 -6.41
CA VAL A 98 0.78 1.98 -6.05
C VAL A 98 1.20 2.87 -7.20
N CYS A 99 0.45 3.95 -7.47
CA CYS A 99 0.86 4.96 -8.44
C CYS A 99 1.75 6.00 -7.75
N PRO A 100 2.99 6.26 -8.22
CA PRO A 100 3.94 7.18 -7.58
C PRO A 100 3.45 8.62 -7.54
N ASN A 101 2.54 9.01 -8.44
CA ASN A 101 1.96 10.35 -8.49
C ASN A 101 0.67 10.52 -7.67
N CYS A 102 0.12 9.45 -7.09
CA CYS A 102 -1.08 9.52 -6.26
C CYS A 102 -0.80 9.52 -4.75
N VAL A 103 0.44 9.19 -4.36
CA VAL A 103 0.91 9.16 -2.97
C VAL A 103 1.48 10.50 -2.53
#